data_AF-A0A398CX53-F1
#
_entry.id   AF-A0A398CX53-F1
#
_cell.length_a   1.000
_cell.length_b   1.000
_cell.length_c   1.000
_cell.angle_alpha   90.00
_cell.angle_beta   90.00
_cell.angle_gamma   90.00
#
_symmetry.space_group_name_H-M   'P 1'
#
loop_
_entity.id
_entity.type
_entity.pdbx_description
1 polymer ?
#
loop_
_entity_poly.entity_id
_entity_poly.type
_entity_poly.pdbx_seq_one_letter_code
_entity_poly.pdbx_strand_id
1 'polypeptide(L)'
;MRSPELDNPISRFCGKGDSAVTKVEYDADRGRVSINPTQYFDGVTPDLWTYQIGGYQVLAKWLKDRKGRFLTSADTIHYSRVVTVLSKTTDLQCAIDSVVTSIFHEGDT
;
A
#
# COMPACT_ATOMS: atom_id res chain seq x y z
N MET A 1 10.79 -6.14 10.27
CA MET A 1 9.58 -5.91 11.09
C MET A 1 8.99 -7.25 11.50
N ARG A 2 8.69 -7.45 12.78
CA ARG A 2 7.91 -8.59 13.28
C ARG A 2 6.76 -8.00 14.09
N SER A 3 5.54 -8.12 13.59
CA SER A 3 4.30 -7.78 14.29
C SER A 3 3.25 -8.80 13.84
N PRO A 4 2.53 -9.47 14.76
CA PRO A 4 1.50 -10.44 14.40
C PRO A 4 0.41 -9.87 13.48
N GLU A 5 0.15 -8.57 13.59
CA GLU A 5 -0.84 -7.86 12.78
C GLU A 5 -0.46 -7.76 11.29
N LEU A 6 0.77 -8.13 10.93
CA LEU A 6 1.28 -8.14 9.56
C LEU A 6 1.45 -9.55 9.00
N ASP A 7 0.98 -10.57 9.73
CA ASP A 7 1.06 -11.97 9.31
C ASP A 7 -0.03 -12.32 8.29
N ASN A 8 -1.14 -11.57 8.27
CA ASN A 8 -2.15 -11.64 7.23
C ASN A 8 -2.30 -10.27 6.54
N PRO A 9 -1.43 -9.94 5.55
CA PRO A 9 -1.46 -8.65 4.89
C PRO A 9 -2.73 -8.45 4.05
N ILE A 10 -3.24 -7.22 4.01
CA ILE A 10 -4.42 -6.87 3.21
C ILE A 10 -4.15 -6.97 1.70
N SER A 11 -2.89 -6.79 1.31
CA SER A 11 -2.45 -6.87 -0.07
C SER A 11 -1.83 -8.22 -0.37
N ARG A 12 -2.21 -8.82 -1.51
CA ARG A 12 -1.72 -10.12 -1.94
C ARG A 12 -1.07 -10.00 -3.31
N PHE A 13 0.05 -10.70 -3.49
CA PHE A 13 0.67 -10.86 -4.80
C PHE A 13 -0.01 -11.99 -5.57
N CYS A 14 -0.49 -11.69 -6.77
CA CYS A 14 -1.34 -12.58 -7.56
C CYS A 14 -0.81 -12.73 -8.99
N GLY A 15 -1.21 -13.82 -9.64
CA GLY A 15 -0.81 -14.15 -11.01
C GLY A 15 0.32 -15.19 -11.11
N LYS A 16 0.59 -15.66 -12.33
CA LYS A 16 1.69 -16.59 -12.63
C LYS A 16 2.74 -15.89 -13.50
N GLY A 17 4.02 -16.13 -13.21
CA GLY A 17 5.13 -15.52 -13.94
C GLY A 17 6.43 -15.55 -13.14
N ASP A 18 7.43 -14.84 -13.64
CA ASP A 18 8.78 -14.74 -13.09
C ASP A 18 8.95 -13.59 -12.07
N SER A 19 7.89 -12.80 -11.86
CA SER A 19 7.89 -11.62 -11.00
C SER A 19 8.81 -10.50 -11.50
N ALA A 20 9.07 -10.44 -12.80
CA ALA A 20 9.78 -9.33 -13.42
C ALA A 20 8.94 -8.04 -13.36
N VAL A 21 9.53 -6.96 -12.85
CA VAL A 21 8.91 -5.63 -12.85
C VAL A 21 9.19 -4.95 -14.19
N THR A 22 8.28 -5.11 -15.13
CA THR A 22 8.37 -4.52 -16.48
C THR A 22 7.54 -3.25 -16.62
N LYS A 23 6.44 -3.14 -15.86
CA LYS A 23 5.62 -1.94 -15.75
C LYS A 23 5.20 -1.69 -14.30
N VAL A 24 4.66 -0.51 -14.04
CA VAL A 24 4.01 -0.18 -12.76
C VAL A 24 2.76 0.60 -13.14
N GLU A 25 1.63 -0.09 -13.15
CA GLU A 25 0.36 0.45 -13.63
C GLU A 25 -0.71 0.19 -12.58
N TYR A 26 -1.37 1.26 -12.15
CA TYR A 26 -2.42 1.19 -11.14
C TYR A 26 -3.80 1.23 -11.80
N ASP A 27 -4.66 0.34 -11.35
CA ASP A 27 -6.04 0.17 -11.77
C ASP A 27 -6.92 0.48 -10.55
N ALA A 28 -7.43 1.71 -10.53
CA ALA A 28 -8.19 2.25 -9.40
C ALA A 28 -9.53 1.52 -9.21
N ASP A 29 -10.20 1.16 -10.31
CA ASP A 29 -11.50 0.47 -10.30
C ASP A 29 -11.41 -0.90 -9.62
N ARG A 30 -10.26 -1.56 -9.73
CA ARG A 30 -10.01 -2.86 -9.11
C ARG A 30 -9.13 -2.82 -7.87
N GLY A 31 -8.61 -1.64 -7.50
CA GLY A 31 -7.70 -1.49 -6.36
C GLY A 31 -6.43 -2.34 -6.48
N ARG A 32 -5.81 -2.38 -7.66
CA ARG A 32 -4.63 -3.23 -7.92
C ARG A 32 -3.51 -2.50 -8.65
N VAL A 33 -2.27 -2.94 -8.41
CA VAL A 33 -1.09 -2.48 -9.16
C VAL A 33 -0.41 -3.63 -9.88
N SER A 34 -0.33 -3.53 -11.21
CA SER A 34 0.35 -4.51 -12.05
C SER A 34 1.84 -4.21 -12.16
N ILE A 35 2.67 -5.24 -11.98
CA ILE A 35 4.13 -5.16 -12.20
C ILE A 35 4.55 -5.65 -13.59
N ASN A 36 3.68 -6.44 -14.23
CA ASN A 36 3.79 -6.95 -15.60
C ASN A 36 2.38 -7.35 -16.09
N PRO A 37 2.20 -7.88 -17.31
CA PRO A 37 0.87 -8.22 -17.83
C PRO A 37 0.11 -9.30 -17.05
N THR A 38 0.82 -10.19 -16.32
CA THR A 38 0.20 -11.36 -15.69
C THR A 38 0.21 -11.32 -14.17
N GLN A 39 1.02 -10.46 -13.55
CA GLN A 39 1.22 -10.39 -12.11
C GLN A 39 0.96 -8.98 -11.55
N TYR A 40 0.30 -8.95 -10.39
CA TYR A 40 -0.15 -7.73 -9.74
C TYR A 40 -0.26 -7.90 -8.22
N PHE A 41 -0.33 -6.77 -7.52
CA PHE A 41 -0.72 -6.71 -6.11
C PHE A 41 -2.16 -6.23 -6.01
N ASP A 42 -2.98 -6.95 -5.27
CA ASP A 42 -4.37 -6.62 -4.95
C ASP A 42 -4.48 -5.84 -3.63
N GLY A 43 -5.66 -5.31 -3.30
CA GLY A 43 -5.93 -4.65 -2.00
C GLY A 43 -5.22 -3.30 -1.84
N VAL A 44 -4.93 -2.61 -2.93
CA VAL A 44 -4.33 -1.28 -2.97
C VAL A 44 -5.42 -0.26 -3.33
N THR A 45 -6.07 0.32 -2.33
CA THR A 45 -7.10 1.36 -2.55
C THR A 45 -6.50 2.63 -3.16
N PRO A 46 -7.33 3.52 -3.76
CA PRO A 46 -6.83 4.77 -4.33
C PRO A 46 -6.08 5.63 -3.30
N ASP A 47 -6.60 5.75 -2.09
CA ASP A 47 -5.99 6.51 -1.00
C ASP A 47 -4.59 5.96 -0.64
N LEU A 48 -4.46 4.63 -0.53
CA LEU A 48 -3.17 3.97 -0.29
C LEU A 48 -2.21 4.17 -1.45
N TRP A 49 -2.70 4.08 -2.69
CA TRP A 49 -1.89 4.31 -3.86
C TRP A 49 -1.33 5.73 -3.84
N THR A 50 -2.17 6.73 -3.61
CA THR A 50 -1.79 8.16 -3.59
C THR A 50 -1.11 8.61 -2.30
N TYR A 51 -0.98 7.74 -1.28
CA TYR A 51 -0.35 8.07 0.00
C TYR A 51 1.09 8.55 -0.19
N GLN A 52 1.39 9.72 0.38
CA GLN A 52 2.67 10.40 0.23
C GLN A 52 3.33 10.65 1.59
N ILE A 53 4.66 10.47 1.63
CA ILE A 53 5.51 10.94 2.73
C ILE A 53 6.55 11.86 2.11
N GLY A 54 6.47 13.15 2.46
CA GLY A 54 7.16 14.21 1.71
C GLY A 54 6.66 14.26 0.26
N GLY A 55 7.56 14.34 -0.71
CA GLY A 55 7.22 14.35 -2.14
C GLY A 55 7.06 12.98 -2.79
N TYR A 56 7.09 11.89 -2.02
CA TYR A 56 7.12 10.53 -2.57
C TYR A 56 5.82 9.78 -2.34
N GLN A 57 5.21 9.36 -3.45
CA GLN A 57 4.14 8.36 -3.44
C GLN A 57 4.74 6.99 -3.13
N VAL A 58 4.60 6.55 -1.87
CA VAL A 58 5.45 5.50 -1.26
C VAL A 58 5.38 4.19 -2.02
N LEU A 59 4.16 3.71 -2.30
CA LEU A 59 3.92 2.44 -3.00
C LEU A 59 4.42 2.47 -4.44
N ALA A 60 4.10 3.55 -5.17
CA ALA A 60 4.54 3.71 -6.55
C ALA A 60 6.07 3.79 -6.67
N LYS A 61 6.73 4.54 -5.78
CA LYS A 61 8.18 4.68 -5.76
C LYS A 61 8.87 3.34 -5.52
N TRP A 62 8.40 2.55 -4.55
CA TRP A 62 9.02 1.27 -4.20
C TRP A 62 9.11 0.31 -5.40
N LEU A 63 8.03 0.25 -6.21
CA LEU A 63 7.98 -0.57 -7.43
C LEU A 63 8.80 0.05 -8.57
N LYS A 64 8.71 1.37 -8.78
CA LYS A 64 9.46 2.07 -9.83
C LYS A 64 10.98 1.91 -9.66
N ASP A 65 11.48 1.98 -8.42
CA ASP A 65 12.90 1.80 -8.10
C ASP A 65 13.40 0.36 -8.39
N ARG A 66 12.48 -0.59 -8.61
CA ARG A 66 12.76 -2.00 -8.93
C ARG A 66 12.44 -2.37 -10.37
N LYS A 67 12.08 -1.41 -11.23
CA LYS A 67 11.85 -1.67 -12.66
C LYS A 67 13.10 -2.29 -13.30
N GLY A 68 12.91 -3.35 -14.08
CA GLY A 68 13.99 -4.14 -14.70
C GLY A 68 14.60 -5.21 -13.79
N ARG A 69 14.04 -5.44 -12.60
CA ARG A 69 14.45 -6.50 -11.66
C ARG A 69 13.35 -7.53 -11.47
N PHE A 70 13.71 -8.69 -10.95
CA PHE A 70 12.78 -9.73 -10.50
C PHE A 70 12.53 -9.57 -9.01
N LEU A 71 11.26 -9.59 -8.59
CA LEU A 71 10.92 -9.60 -7.15
C LEU A 71 11.09 -11.01 -6.61
N THR A 72 11.83 -11.14 -5.51
CA THR A 72 11.86 -12.40 -4.75
C THR A 72 10.55 -12.61 -3.98
N SER A 73 10.32 -13.82 -3.48
CA SER A 73 9.19 -14.07 -2.58
C SER A 73 9.23 -13.15 -1.36
N ALA A 74 10.42 -12.87 -0.81
CA ALA A 74 10.58 -11.94 0.29
C ALA A 74 10.20 -10.50 -0.09
N ASP A 75 10.55 -10.04 -1.30
CA ASP A 75 10.16 -8.72 -1.80
C ASP A 75 8.64 -8.58 -1.94
N THR A 76 7.97 -9.60 -2.48
CA THR A 76 6.51 -9.58 -2.66
C THR A 76 5.79 -9.53 -1.30
N ILE A 77 6.22 -10.34 -0.34
CA ILE A 77 5.68 -10.31 1.03
C ILE A 77 5.97 -8.96 1.70
N HIS A 78 7.17 -8.41 1.49
CA HIS A 78 7.55 -7.12 2.05
C HIS A 78 6.66 -5.99 1.51
N TYR A 79 6.44 -5.93 0.20
CA TYR A 79 5.56 -4.93 -0.41
C TYR A 79 4.12 -5.05 0.12
N SER A 80 3.57 -6.27 0.17
CA SER A 80 2.25 -6.55 0.77
C SER A 80 2.12 -6.04 2.21
N ARG A 81 3.19 -6.21 3.00
CA ARG A 81 3.24 -5.68 4.37
C ARG A 81 3.32 -4.15 4.41
N VAL A 82 4.05 -3.52 3.49
CA VAL A 82 4.09 -2.05 3.39
C VAL A 82 2.69 -1.49 3.10
N VAL A 83 1.94 -2.09 2.17
CA VAL A 83 0.54 -1.69 1.91
C VAL A 83 -0.30 -1.80 3.19
N THR A 84 -0.14 -2.89 3.94
CA THR A 84 -0.88 -3.13 5.19
C THR A 84 -0.53 -2.10 6.28
N VAL A 85 0.75 -1.75 6.42
CA VAL A 85 1.19 -0.73 7.38
C VAL A 85 0.60 0.62 7.04
N LEU A 86 0.61 1.04 5.77
CA LEU A 86 0.05 2.32 5.35
C LEU A 86 -1.46 2.40 5.62
N SER A 87 -2.20 1.30 5.42
CA SER A 87 -3.62 1.22 5.79
C SER A 87 -3.82 1.45 7.27
N LYS A 88 -3.11 0.70 8.11
CA LYS A 88 -3.20 0.85 9.57
C LYS A 88 -2.82 2.25 10.04
N THR A 89 -1.81 2.86 9.41
CA THR A 89 -1.42 4.25 9.70
C THR A 89 -2.54 5.23 9.34
N THR A 90 -3.18 5.05 8.19
CA THR A 90 -4.30 5.89 7.75
C THR A 90 -5.49 5.75 8.69
N ASP A 91 -5.86 4.52 9.07
CA ASP A 91 -6.95 4.25 10.02
C ASP A 91 -6.68 4.94 11.38
N LEU A 92 -5.44 4.87 11.85
CA LEU A 92 -5.03 5.51 13.10
C LEU A 92 -5.05 7.04 13.00
N GLN A 93 -4.61 7.62 11.88
CA GLN A 93 -4.68 9.07 11.62
C GLN A 93 -6.13 9.55 11.65
N CYS A 94 -7.03 8.86 10.96
CA CYS A 94 -8.46 9.17 10.97
C CYS A 94 -9.09 9.08 12.37
N ALA A 95 -8.70 8.07 13.16
CA ALA A 95 -9.18 7.93 14.54
C ALA A 95 -8.72 9.09 15.43
N ILE A 96 -7.48 9.55 15.27
CA ILE A 96 -6.94 10.73 15.97
C ILE A 96 -7.72 11.99 15.56
N ASP A 97 -7.90 12.20 14.26
CA ASP A 97 -8.60 13.38 13.73
C ASP A 97 -10.06 13.43 14.21
N SER A 98 -10.73 12.29 14.31
CA SER A 98 -12.09 12.20 14.86
C SER A 98 -12.14 12.61 16.33
N VAL A 99 -11.18 12.17 17.15
CA VAL A 99 -11.13 12.54 18.58
C VAL A 99 -10.84 14.03 18.75
N VAL A 100 -9.87 14.55 17.98
CA VAL A 100 -9.50 15.96 17.97
C VAL A 100 -10.71 16.83 17.58
N THR A 101 -11.40 16.47 16.50
CA THR A 101 -12.58 17.20 16.02
C THR A 101 -13.67 17.26 17.10
N SER A 102 -13.96 16.15 17.77
CA SER A 102 -14.97 16.11 18.85
C SER A 102 -14.61 17.01 20.03
N ILE A 103 -13.34 17.02 20.47
CA ILE A 103 -12.89 17.88 21.58
C ILE A 103 -13.07 19.36 21.26
N PHE A 104 -12.74 19.78 20.04
CA PHE A 104 -12.81 21.18 19.64
C PHE A 104 -14.23 21.65 19.26
N HIS A 105 -15.20 20.75 19.05
CA HIS A 105 -16.61 21.12 18.86
C HIS A 105 -17.40 21.29 20.17
N GLU A 106 -16.93 20.76 21.30
CA GLU A 106 -17.58 20.92 22.61
C GLU A 106 -17.25 22.25 23.33
N GLY A 107 -16.34 23.07 22.77
CA GLY A 107 -15.89 24.33 23.36
C GLY A 107 -16.48 25.62 22.77
N ASP A 108 -17.30 25.52 21.70
CA ASP A 108 -17.83 26.66 20.93
C ASP A 108 -19.36 26.87 21.09
N THR A 109 -19.96 26.35 22.18
CA THR A 109 -21.35 26.65 22.59
C THR A 109 -21.40 27.11 24.05
#